data_AF-A0A0E2BSP9-F1
#
_entry.id   AF-A0A0E2BSP9-F1
#
_cell.length_a   1.000
_cell.length_b   1.000
_cell.length_c   1.000
_cell.angle_alpha   90.00
_cell.angle_beta   90.00
_cell.angle_gamma   90.00
#
_symmetry.space_group_name_H-M   'P 1'
#
loop_
_entity.id
_entity.type
_entity.pdbx_description
1 polymer ?
#
loop_
_entity_poly.entity_id
_entity_poly.type
_entity_poly.pdbx_seq_one_letter_code
_entity_poly.pdbx_strand_id
1 'polypeptide(L)'
;MFGLSFLKESKFYTRSFFAFCIIAILPIAIDFSFEELYFHTEKFQNHRSARSAMVAIVPGASVYKNEPSAVLKDRLDCALELYHQGKVKKILLSGDNGSIYYNEVKPMLLYILKNEVNEKDIFVDHAGFRTLDTLIRAKEIFQIKDLIFVSQRVYQPRAAFLANKIGLRFQAFESDRKIYTSGPFSRFREFFARTLAWIDVNLFKTNPKYLGNPFPIEGSGVKTWKGSAL
;
A
#
# COMPACT_ATOMS: atom_id res chain seq x y z
N MET A 1 -18.89 -42.76 -38.58
CA MET A 1 -17.86 -41.71 -38.36
C MET A 1 -18.33 -40.57 -37.43
N PHE A 2 -19.38 -40.74 -36.61
CA PHE A 2 -19.97 -39.66 -35.79
C PHE A 2 -19.57 -39.67 -34.29
N GLY A 3 -19.02 -40.77 -33.75
CA GLY A 3 -18.75 -40.90 -32.30
C GLY A 3 -17.46 -40.25 -31.80
N LEU A 4 -16.45 -40.08 -32.68
CA LEU A 4 -15.15 -39.53 -32.30
C LEU A 4 -15.14 -38.00 -32.18
N SER A 5 -15.94 -37.27 -32.98
CA SER A 5 -16.04 -35.81 -32.84
C SER A 5 -16.87 -35.42 -31.61
N PHE A 6 -17.97 -36.14 -31.32
CA PHE A 6 -18.82 -35.89 -30.16
C PHE A 6 -18.09 -36.08 -28.82
N LEU A 7 -17.29 -37.15 -28.69
CA LEU A 7 -16.46 -37.37 -27.49
C LEU A 7 -15.34 -36.34 -27.35
N LYS A 8 -14.79 -35.84 -28.46
CA LYS A 8 -13.78 -34.78 -28.47
C LYS A 8 -14.38 -33.43 -28.07
N GLU A 9 -15.59 -33.14 -28.54
CA GLU A 9 -16.37 -31.96 -28.14
C GLU A 9 -16.78 -32.03 -26.67
N SER A 10 -17.31 -33.15 -26.18
CA SER A 10 -17.64 -33.35 -24.75
C SER A 10 -16.43 -33.14 -23.84
N LYS A 11 -15.27 -33.71 -24.19
CA LYS A 11 -14.00 -33.48 -23.46
C LYS A 11 -13.54 -32.02 -23.55
N PHE A 12 -13.79 -31.32 -24.66
CA PHE A 12 -13.49 -29.90 -24.81
C PHE A 12 -14.36 -29.05 -23.87
N TYR A 13 -15.68 -29.22 -23.89
CA TYR A 13 -16.59 -28.49 -22.98
C TYR A 13 -16.26 -28.73 -21.51
N THR A 14 -15.94 -29.98 -21.16
CA THR A 14 -15.54 -30.34 -19.79
C THR A 14 -14.25 -29.63 -19.37
N ARG A 15 -13.21 -29.63 -20.22
CA ARG A 15 -11.94 -28.93 -19.95
C ARG A 15 -12.13 -27.41 -19.86
N SER A 16 -12.93 -26.84 -20.74
CA SER A 16 -13.29 -25.42 -20.74
C SER A 16 -14.06 -25.02 -19.47
N PHE A 17 -14.98 -25.88 -19.01
CA PHE A 17 -15.70 -25.68 -17.76
C PHE A 17 -14.78 -25.69 -16.54
N PHE A 18 -13.86 -26.66 -16.45
CA PHE A 18 -12.87 -26.71 -15.36
C PHE A 18 -11.91 -25.52 -15.39
N ALA A 19 -11.43 -25.12 -16.57
CA ALA A 19 -10.59 -23.93 -16.71
C ALA A 19 -11.33 -22.66 -16.27
N PHE A 20 -12.60 -22.51 -16.66
CA PHE A 20 -13.45 -21.42 -16.20
C PHE A 20 -13.65 -21.43 -14.67
N CYS A 21 -13.91 -22.59 -14.08
CA CYS A 21 -14.03 -22.73 -12.63
C CYS A 21 -12.74 -22.31 -11.92
N ILE A 22 -11.57 -22.71 -12.41
CA ILE A 22 -10.28 -22.29 -11.85
C ILE A 22 -10.12 -20.76 -11.94
N ILE A 23 -10.42 -20.17 -13.10
CA ILE A 23 -10.31 -18.72 -13.33
C ILE A 23 -11.27 -17.94 -12.42
N ALA A 24 -12.45 -18.50 -12.09
CA ALA A 24 -13.40 -17.87 -11.20
C ALA A 24 -13.08 -18.07 -9.70
N ILE A 25 -12.70 -19.29 -9.31
CA ILE A 25 -12.49 -19.67 -7.91
C ILE A 25 -11.14 -19.18 -7.40
N LEU A 26 -10.09 -19.18 -8.23
CA LEU A 26 -8.74 -18.84 -7.78
C LEU A 26 -8.63 -17.38 -7.28
N PRO A 27 -9.13 -16.34 -7.99
CA PRO A 27 -9.13 -14.97 -7.47
C PRO A 27 -9.90 -14.82 -6.15
N ILE A 28 -11.01 -15.56 -6.00
CA ILE A 28 -11.79 -15.59 -4.75
C ILE A 28 -10.97 -16.19 -3.62
N ALA A 29 -10.34 -17.35 -3.86
CA ALA A 29 -9.45 -17.99 -2.88
C ALA A 29 -8.25 -17.12 -2.51
N ILE A 30 -7.67 -16.40 -3.48
CA ILE A 30 -6.62 -15.41 -3.24
C ILE A 30 -7.14 -14.29 -2.34
N ASP A 31 -8.29 -13.69 -2.65
CA ASP A 31 -8.85 -12.62 -1.84
C ASP A 31 -9.13 -13.06 -0.39
N PHE A 32 -9.71 -14.25 -0.20
CA PHE A 32 -9.87 -14.85 1.12
C PHE A 32 -8.55 -15.05 1.85
N SER A 33 -7.49 -15.48 1.16
CA SER A 33 -6.17 -15.66 1.78
C SER A 33 -5.57 -14.35 2.30
N PHE A 34 -5.88 -13.21 1.66
CA PHE A 34 -5.44 -11.89 2.12
C PHE A 34 -6.20 -11.47 3.37
N GLU A 35 -7.51 -11.69 3.42
CA GLU A 35 -8.31 -11.39 4.61
C GLU A 35 -7.94 -12.30 5.79
N GLU A 36 -7.69 -13.58 5.55
CA GLU A 36 -7.22 -14.52 6.58
C GLU A 36 -5.87 -14.07 7.16
N LEU A 37 -4.89 -13.76 6.30
CA LEU A 37 -3.60 -13.23 6.75
C LEU A 37 -3.76 -11.92 7.53
N TYR A 38 -4.66 -11.04 7.06
CA TYR A 38 -4.92 -9.78 7.73
C TYR A 38 -5.63 -9.94 9.08
N PHE A 39 -6.46 -10.98 9.23
CA PHE A 39 -7.11 -11.33 10.50
C PHE A 39 -6.06 -11.59 11.59
N HIS A 40 -4.95 -12.24 11.26
CA HIS A 40 -3.81 -12.49 12.16
C HIS A 40 -2.76 -11.38 12.18
N THR A 41 -2.92 -10.33 11.36
CA THR A 41 -2.01 -9.17 11.35
C THR A 41 -2.35 -8.21 12.49
N GLU A 42 -1.31 -7.65 13.13
CA GLU A 42 -1.46 -6.59 14.11
C GLU A 42 -2.06 -5.33 13.46
N LYS A 43 -3.22 -4.93 13.97
CA LYS A 43 -4.01 -3.83 13.44
C LYS A 43 -4.66 -3.03 14.56
N PHE A 44 -4.76 -1.73 14.38
CA PHE A 44 -5.31 -0.83 15.38
C PHE A 44 -5.85 0.44 14.73
N GLN A 45 -6.78 1.08 15.43
CA GLN A 45 -7.34 2.40 15.11
C GLN A 45 -6.91 3.47 16.14
N ASN A 46 -6.23 3.04 17.21
CA ASN A 46 -5.83 3.90 18.32
C ASN A 46 -4.33 3.74 18.58
N HIS A 47 -3.59 4.84 18.67
CA HIS A 47 -2.15 4.85 18.93
C HIS A 47 -1.74 4.09 20.19
N ARG A 48 -2.58 4.02 21.23
CA ARG A 48 -2.23 3.36 22.49
C ARG A 48 -1.91 1.88 22.32
N SER A 49 -2.63 1.21 21.42
CA SER A 49 -2.44 -0.22 21.11
C SER A 49 -1.29 -0.47 20.13
N ALA A 50 -0.78 0.58 19.48
CA ALA A 50 0.35 0.48 18.56
C ALA A 50 1.63 0.15 19.32
N ARG A 51 2.41 -0.83 18.84
CA ARG A 51 3.80 -1.01 19.27
C ARG A 51 4.67 0.01 18.54
N SER A 52 5.71 0.51 19.20
CA SER A 52 6.60 1.47 18.57
C SER A 52 7.29 0.86 17.34
N ALA A 53 7.45 1.66 16.29
CA ALA A 53 8.17 1.30 15.08
C ALA A 53 9.13 2.42 14.65
N MET A 54 10.01 2.14 13.71
CA MET A 54 10.91 3.15 13.14
C MET A 54 10.15 4.25 12.42
N VAL A 55 9.11 3.90 11.66
CA VAL A 55 8.49 4.82 10.69
C VAL A 55 6.99 4.56 10.51
N ALA A 56 6.22 5.64 10.37
CA ALA A 56 4.87 5.57 9.80
C ALA A 56 4.95 5.78 8.29
N ILE A 57 4.45 4.81 7.51
CA ILE A 57 4.34 4.96 6.05
C ILE A 57 2.94 5.44 5.71
N VAL A 58 2.86 6.55 4.99
CA VAL A 58 1.62 7.15 4.49
C VAL A 58 1.59 7.02 2.97
N PRO A 59 0.86 6.05 2.40
CA PRO A 59 0.63 5.98 0.97
C PRO A 59 -0.24 7.15 0.49
N GLY A 60 0.01 7.58 -0.74
CA GLY A 60 -0.75 8.60 -1.45
C GLY A 60 -2.22 8.22 -1.67
N ALA A 61 -3.05 9.24 -1.82
CA ALA A 61 -4.45 9.17 -2.21
C ALA A 61 -4.81 10.48 -2.91
N SER A 62 -6.06 10.63 -3.34
CA SER A 62 -6.49 11.79 -4.12
C SER A 62 -6.15 13.12 -3.43
N VAL A 63 -5.70 14.07 -4.22
CA VAL A 63 -5.48 15.48 -3.87
C VAL A 63 -6.44 16.32 -4.70
N TYR A 64 -7.08 17.31 -4.07
CA TYR A 64 -7.97 18.24 -4.76
C TYR A 64 -7.45 19.65 -4.57
N LYS A 65 -7.21 20.39 -5.66
CA LYS A 65 -6.73 21.79 -5.62
C LYS A 65 -5.48 21.96 -4.72
N ASN A 66 -4.53 21.03 -4.80
CA ASN A 66 -3.31 20.98 -3.97
C ASN A 66 -3.54 20.75 -2.46
N GLU A 67 -4.74 20.33 -2.06
CA GLU A 67 -5.04 19.93 -0.68
C GLU A 67 -5.30 18.42 -0.58
N PRO A 68 -4.90 17.78 0.53
CA PRO A 68 -5.26 16.39 0.78
C PRO A 68 -6.78 16.17 0.75
N SER A 69 -7.25 15.15 0.02
CA SER A 69 -8.64 14.70 0.16
C SER A 69 -8.95 14.27 1.60
N ALA A 70 -10.23 14.12 1.95
CA ALA A 70 -10.62 13.61 3.26
C ALA A 70 -9.94 12.27 3.62
N VAL A 71 -9.84 11.36 2.63
CA VAL A 71 -9.16 10.07 2.77
C VAL A 71 -7.67 10.24 3.08
N LEU A 72 -6.99 11.14 2.35
CA LEU A 72 -5.57 11.40 2.55
C LEU A 72 -5.30 12.13 3.87
N LYS A 73 -6.14 13.11 4.20
CA LYS A 73 -6.08 13.87 5.45
C LYS A 73 -6.19 12.95 6.66
N ASP A 74 -7.12 11.99 6.65
CA ASP A 74 -7.26 11.05 7.78
C ASP A 74 -5.99 10.19 7.95
N ARG A 75 -5.31 9.81 6.86
CA ARG A 75 -4.02 9.11 6.94
C ARG A 75 -2.93 10.00 7.55
N LEU A 76 -2.84 11.25 7.09
CA LEU A 76 -1.87 12.22 7.59
C LEU A 76 -2.10 12.52 9.08
N ASP A 77 -3.36 12.70 9.50
CA ASP A 77 -3.74 12.93 10.89
C ASP A 77 -3.37 11.73 11.79
N CYS A 78 -3.59 10.50 11.33
CA CYS A 78 -3.15 9.30 12.06
C CYS A 78 -1.62 9.19 12.13
N ALA A 79 -0.88 9.57 11.08
CA ALA A 79 0.57 9.58 11.10
C ALA A 79 1.15 10.63 12.07
N LEU A 80 0.53 11.81 12.11
CA LEU A 80 0.86 12.86 13.09
C LEU A 80 0.61 12.38 14.52
N GLU A 81 -0.54 11.73 14.77
CA GLU A 81 -0.85 11.14 16.07
C GLU A 81 0.21 10.12 16.49
N LEU A 82 0.61 9.21 15.59
CA LEU A 82 1.66 8.23 15.88
C LEU A 82 3.02 8.89 16.19
N TYR A 83 3.38 9.93 15.45
CA TYR A 83 4.64 10.65 15.64
C TYR A 83 4.66 11.41 16.98
N HIS A 84 3.63 12.23 17.22
CA HIS A 84 3.53 13.05 18.43
C HIS A 84 3.38 12.22 19.71
N GLN A 85 2.83 11.00 19.61
CA GLN A 85 2.73 10.05 20.72
C GLN A 85 3.99 9.15 20.85
N GLY A 86 5.05 9.41 20.08
CA GLY A 86 6.31 8.65 20.15
C GLY A 86 6.20 7.20 19.69
N LYS A 87 5.15 6.84 18.96
CA LYS A 87 4.96 5.48 18.39
C LYS A 87 5.80 5.27 17.14
N VAL A 88 6.14 6.33 16.43
CA VAL A 88 7.12 6.29 15.34
C VAL A 88 8.15 7.39 15.49
N LYS A 89 9.35 7.17 14.98
CA LYS A 89 10.42 8.17 14.98
C LYS A 89 10.40 9.04 13.73
N LYS A 90 9.85 8.52 12.64
CA LYS A 90 9.92 9.09 11.29
C LYS A 90 8.58 8.94 10.58
N ILE A 91 8.33 9.78 9.58
CA ILE A 91 7.19 9.65 8.67
C ILE A 91 7.72 9.52 7.24
N LEU A 92 7.28 8.50 6.50
CA LEU A 92 7.55 8.31 5.09
C LEU A 92 6.28 8.56 4.27
N LEU A 93 6.27 9.63 3.50
CA LEU A 93 5.20 9.99 2.58
C LEU A 93 5.51 9.36 1.22
N SER A 94 4.76 8.32 0.81
CA SER A 94 5.02 7.60 -0.44
C SER A 94 3.84 7.77 -1.40
N GLY A 95 4.09 8.38 -2.56
CA GLY A 95 3.05 8.64 -3.55
C GLY A 95 3.63 8.78 -4.95
N ASP A 96 2.74 8.99 -5.90
CA ASP A 96 3.10 9.17 -7.30
C ASP A 96 3.52 10.63 -7.56
N ASN A 97 4.61 10.80 -8.32
CA ASN A 97 5.07 12.07 -8.90
C ASN A 97 5.40 11.92 -10.40
N GLY A 98 4.75 10.98 -11.09
CA GLY A 98 5.02 10.56 -12.47
C GLY A 98 4.65 11.58 -13.54
N SER A 99 4.11 12.73 -13.16
CA SER A 99 3.88 13.89 -14.03
C SER A 99 4.15 15.18 -13.26
N ILE A 100 4.80 16.14 -13.91
CA ILE A 100 5.03 17.51 -13.39
C ILE A 100 3.74 18.24 -12.97
N TYR A 101 2.57 17.75 -13.42
CA TYR A 101 1.24 18.29 -13.08
C TYR A 101 0.55 17.55 -11.91
N TYR A 102 1.07 16.42 -11.46
CA TYR A 102 0.53 15.60 -10.38
C TYR A 102 1.62 15.30 -9.34
N ASN A 103 1.82 16.23 -8.43
CA ASN A 103 2.71 16.05 -7.28
C ASN A 103 1.85 15.77 -6.04
N GLU A 104 1.44 14.51 -5.85
CA GLU A 104 0.58 14.13 -4.72
C GLU A 104 1.30 14.28 -3.37
N VAL A 105 2.63 14.13 -3.38
CA VAL A 105 3.46 14.13 -2.18
C VAL A 105 3.76 15.54 -1.65
N LYS A 106 3.71 16.58 -2.49
CA LYS A 106 3.92 17.98 -2.05
C LYS A 106 2.83 18.45 -1.07
N PRO A 107 1.52 18.31 -1.35
CA PRO A 107 0.46 18.58 -0.38
C PRO A 107 0.63 17.79 0.94
N MET A 108 1.07 16.54 0.87
CA MET A 108 1.32 15.72 2.06
C MET A 108 2.48 16.30 2.89
N LEU A 109 3.59 16.66 2.24
CA LEU A 109 4.77 17.24 2.90
C LEU A 109 4.41 18.56 3.58
N LEU A 110 3.74 19.47 2.86
CA LEU A 110 3.30 20.76 3.41
C LEU A 110 2.33 20.57 4.59
N TYR A 111 1.44 19.58 4.51
CA TYR A 111 0.52 19.26 5.59
C TYR A 111 1.26 18.80 6.85
N ILE A 112 2.23 17.89 6.71
CA ILE A 112 3.00 17.39 7.87
C ILE A 112 3.89 18.49 8.46
N LEU A 113 4.57 19.29 7.64
CA LEU A 113 5.41 20.40 8.09
C LEU A 113 4.61 21.43 8.91
N LYS A 114 3.37 21.73 8.50
CA LYS A 114 2.49 22.65 9.22
C LYS A 114 2.09 22.14 10.63
N ASN A 115 2.22 20.84 10.88
CA ASN A 115 1.80 20.19 12.13
C ASN A 115 3.01 19.81 13.02
N GLU A 116 4.05 20.64 13.01
CA GLU A 116 5.15 20.63 14.00
C GLU A 116 5.98 19.32 14.04
N VAL A 117 6.05 18.60 12.93
CA VAL A 117 6.99 17.48 12.79
C VAL A 117 8.37 18.01 12.42
N ASN A 118 9.42 17.47 13.05
CA ASN A 118 10.79 17.87 12.72
C ASN A 118 11.11 17.55 11.26
N GLU A 119 11.62 18.53 10.51
CA GLU A 119 11.98 18.40 9.10
C GLU A 119 12.87 17.18 8.81
N LYS A 120 13.81 16.87 9.71
CA LYS A 120 14.73 15.73 9.56
C LYS A 120 14.03 14.38 9.64
N ASP A 121 12.80 14.35 10.15
CA ASP A 121 12.04 13.14 10.39
C ASP A 121 11.02 12.83 9.28
N ILE A 122 10.86 13.72 8.31
CA ILE A 122 9.92 13.58 7.21
C ILE A 122 10.66 13.15 5.95
N PHE A 123 10.31 11.99 5.42
CA PHE A 123 10.86 11.44 4.19
C PHE A 123 9.78 11.44 3.11
N VAL A 124 10.20 11.67 1.86
CA VAL A 124 9.32 11.67 0.69
C VAL A 124 9.81 10.65 -0.31
N ASP A 125 8.90 9.77 -0.73
CA ASP A 125 9.08 8.80 -1.79
C ASP A 125 8.17 9.13 -2.98
N HIS A 126 8.79 9.56 -4.07
CA HIS A 126 8.13 10.02 -5.29
C HIS A 126 7.80 8.91 -6.30
N ALA A 127 8.15 7.67 -5.97
CA ALA A 127 7.98 6.52 -6.85
C ALA A 127 7.07 5.43 -6.24
N GLY A 128 6.12 5.85 -5.40
CA GLY A 128 5.10 5.01 -4.76
C GLY A 128 3.85 4.79 -5.61
N PHE A 129 4.00 4.37 -6.88
CA PHE A 129 2.89 4.24 -7.84
C PHE A 129 1.86 3.18 -7.42
N ARG A 130 2.33 2.11 -6.78
CA ARG A 130 1.51 1.01 -6.24
C ARG A 130 2.01 0.68 -4.84
N THR A 131 1.15 0.04 -4.04
CA THR A 131 1.56 -0.42 -2.70
C THR A 131 2.73 -1.39 -2.73
N LEU A 132 2.85 -2.20 -3.79
CA LEU A 132 4.03 -3.04 -4.00
C LEU A 132 5.30 -2.19 -4.11
N ASP A 133 5.23 -1.11 -4.90
CA ASP A 133 6.36 -0.22 -5.14
C ASP A 133 6.75 0.51 -3.85
N THR A 134 5.76 1.06 -3.11
CA THR A 134 5.98 1.66 -1.79
C THR A 134 6.70 0.70 -0.83
N LEU A 135 6.26 -0.56 -0.72
CA LEU A 135 6.81 -1.51 0.25
C LEU A 135 8.19 -2.03 -0.16
N ILE A 136 8.42 -2.31 -1.44
CA ILE A 136 9.77 -2.69 -1.92
C ILE A 136 10.73 -1.53 -1.69
N ARG A 137 10.34 -0.30 -2.05
CA ARG A 137 11.20 0.87 -1.87
C ARG A 137 11.44 1.21 -0.40
N ALA A 138 10.44 1.03 0.46
CA ALA A 138 10.60 1.13 1.91
C ALA A 138 11.73 0.22 2.42
N LYS A 139 11.78 -1.03 1.94
CA LYS A 139 12.83 -1.98 2.30
C LYS A 139 14.17 -1.65 1.65
N GLU A 140 14.21 -1.50 0.34
CA GLU A 140 15.48 -1.46 -0.42
C GLU A 140 16.14 -0.08 -0.38
N ILE A 141 15.34 0.98 -0.43
CA ILE A 141 15.84 2.36 -0.50
C ILE A 141 15.94 2.96 0.90
N PHE A 142 14.84 2.92 1.64
CA PHE A 142 14.81 3.50 2.98
C PHE A 142 15.32 2.56 4.07
N GLN A 143 15.69 1.32 3.72
CA GLN A 143 16.26 0.32 4.62
C GLN A 143 15.39 0.03 5.86
N ILE A 144 14.08 0.20 5.71
CA ILE A 144 13.10 0.02 6.77
C ILE A 144 12.98 -1.46 7.10
N LYS A 145 12.94 -1.79 8.39
CA LYS A 145 12.73 -3.15 8.91
C LYS A 145 11.37 -3.32 9.58
N ASP A 146 10.94 -2.31 10.33
CA ASP A 146 9.65 -2.24 11.01
C ASP A 146 8.93 -0.93 10.71
N LEU A 147 7.63 -1.03 10.49
CA LEU A 147 6.80 0.09 10.08
C LEU A 147 5.38 -0.03 10.61
N ILE A 148 4.73 1.13 10.75
CA ILE A 148 3.28 1.23 10.87
C ILE A 148 2.74 1.77 9.54
N PHE A 149 1.87 1.03 8.87
CA PHE A 149 1.28 1.41 7.59
C PHE A 149 -0.07 2.07 7.81
N VAL A 150 -0.17 3.36 7.47
CA VAL A 150 -1.32 4.20 7.80
C VAL A 150 -2.23 4.36 6.58
N SER A 151 -3.32 3.59 6.54
CA SER A 151 -4.24 3.56 5.40
C SER A 151 -5.62 3.05 5.81
N GLN A 152 -6.61 3.22 4.93
CA GLN A 152 -7.94 2.68 5.15
C GLN A 152 -7.93 1.14 5.13
N ARG A 153 -8.75 0.52 5.99
CA ARG A 153 -8.91 -0.92 6.20
C ARG A 153 -9.06 -1.71 4.89
N VAL A 154 -9.73 -1.15 3.89
CA VAL A 154 -9.92 -1.81 2.59
C VAL A 154 -8.58 -2.16 1.91
N TYR A 155 -7.55 -1.31 2.07
CA TYR A 155 -6.23 -1.49 1.44
C TYR A 155 -5.22 -2.23 2.33
N GLN A 156 -5.51 -2.38 3.62
CA GLN A 156 -4.58 -2.93 4.60
C GLN A 156 -4.23 -4.42 4.35
N PRO A 157 -5.16 -5.32 3.98
CA PRO A 157 -4.82 -6.72 3.70
C PRO A 157 -3.76 -6.89 2.61
N ARG A 158 -3.85 -6.09 1.54
CA ARG A 158 -2.85 -6.12 0.46
C ARG A 158 -1.50 -5.61 0.92
N ALA A 159 -1.47 -4.54 1.71
CA ALA A 159 -0.22 -4.04 2.27
C ALA A 159 0.42 -5.07 3.22
N ALA A 160 -0.37 -5.70 4.10
CA ALA A 160 0.08 -6.73 5.02
C ALA A 160 0.66 -7.95 4.30
N PHE A 161 -0.06 -8.47 3.29
CA PHE A 161 0.40 -9.60 2.47
C PHE A 161 1.74 -9.31 1.79
N LEU A 162 1.85 -8.14 1.14
CA LEU A 162 3.06 -7.74 0.45
C LEU A 162 4.23 -7.54 1.44
N ALA A 163 3.98 -6.88 2.56
CA ALA A 163 5.00 -6.65 3.58
C ALA A 163 5.53 -7.98 4.16
N ASN A 164 4.64 -8.94 4.44
CA ASN A 164 5.02 -10.27 4.88
C ASN A 164 5.90 -10.99 3.85
N LYS A 165 5.51 -10.95 2.56
CA LYS A 165 6.29 -11.55 1.47
C LYS A 165 7.67 -10.91 1.27
N ILE A 166 7.76 -9.60 1.49
CA ILE A 166 8.99 -8.82 1.36
C ILE A 166 9.89 -8.94 2.60
N GLY A 167 9.36 -9.43 3.73
CA GLY A 167 10.09 -9.60 4.99
C GLY A 167 10.15 -8.34 5.85
N LEU A 168 9.12 -7.48 5.78
CA LEU A 168 8.97 -6.30 6.62
C LEU A 168 8.13 -6.62 7.87
N ARG A 169 8.54 -6.12 9.05
CA ARG A 169 7.70 -6.16 10.26
C ARG A 169 6.61 -5.10 10.14
N PHE A 170 5.38 -5.56 9.97
CA PHE A 170 4.27 -4.72 9.56
C PHE A 170 3.22 -4.61 10.66
N GLN A 171 2.78 -3.38 10.91
CA GLN A 171 1.60 -3.06 11.72
C GLN A 171 0.64 -2.23 10.87
N ALA A 172 -0.66 -2.54 10.90
CA ALA A 172 -1.67 -1.74 10.23
C ALA A 172 -2.25 -0.68 11.18
N PHE A 173 -2.22 0.59 10.77
CA PHE A 173 -3.06 1.62 11.37
C PHE A 173 -4.22 1.94 10.44
N GLU A 174 -5.41 1.49 10.83
CA GLU A 174 -6.65 1.78 10.09
C GLU A 174 -7.04 3.24 10.29
N SER A 175 -7.00 4.03 9.22
CA SER A 175 -7.28 5.48 9.25
C SER A 175 -8.73 5.83 8.90
N ASP A 176 -9.65 4.88 9.00
CA ASP A 176 -11.08 5.04 8.68
C ASP A 176 -11.81 5.87 9.75
N ARG A 177 -11.54 7.18 9.79
CA ARG A 177 -12.21 8.12 10.72
C ARG A 177 -13.60 8.51 10.26
N LYS A 178 -13.94 8.27 9.00
CA LYS A 178 -15.18 8.68 8.34
C LYS A 178 -15.66 7.59 7.38
N ILE A 179 -16.96 7.61 7.06
CA ILE A 179 -17.53 6.78 6.00
C ILE A 179 -17.29 7.48 4.66
N TYR A 180 -16.66 6.77 3.71
CA TYR A 180 -16.36 7.30 2.38
C TYR A 180 -17.36 6.76 1.34
N THR A 181 -17.84 7.64 0.46
CA THR A 181 -18.85 7.32 -0.59
C THR A 181 -18.35 6.32 -1.64
N SER A 182 -17.04 6.23 -1.85
CA SER A 182 -16.40 5.33 -2.83
C SER A 182 -16.21 3.88 -2.34
N GLY A 183 -16.82 3.49 -1.21
CA GLY A 183 -16.64 2.19 -0.56
C GLY A 183 -16.83 0.98 -1.50
N PRO A 184 -17.98 0.83 -2.20
CA PRO A 184 -18.23 -0.31 -3.08
C PRO A 184 -17.24 -0.41 -4.25
N PHE A 185 -16.98 0.70 -4.94
CA PHE A 185 -16.03 0.75 -6.05
C PHE A 185 -14.59 0.44 -5.59
N SER A 186 -14.20 0.95 -4.42
CA SER A 186 -12.89 0.69 -3.84
C SER A 186 -12.70 -0.80 -3.51
N ARG A 187 -13.73 -1.48 -2.99
CA ARG A 187 -13.69 -2.93 -2.73
C ARG A 187 -13.56 -3.74 -4.02
N PHE A 188 -14.33 -3.39 -5.05
CA PHE A 188 -14.24 -4.06 -6.36
C PHE A 188 -12.84 -3.91 -6.98
N ARG A 189 -12.31 -2.68 -7.02
CA ARG A 189 -10.95 -2.43 -7.49
C ARG A 189 -9.91 -3.21 -6.67
N GLU A 190 -10.10 -3.28 -5.36
CA GLU A 190 -9.18 -3.94 -4.45
C GLU A 190 -9.13 -5.47 -4.67
N PHE A 191 -10.26 -6.11 -4.98
CA PHE A 191 -10.30 -7.54 -5.34
C PHE A 191 -9.31 -7.89 -6.47
N PHE A 192 -9.35 -7.12 -7.57
CA PHE A 192 -8.41 -7.29 -8.68
C PHE A 192 -6.98 -6.90 -8.30
N ALA A 193 -6.81 -5.84 -7.51
CA ALA A 193 -5.50 -5.40 -7.06
C ALA A 193 -4.79 -6.45 -6.19
N ARG A 194 -5.54 -7.20 -5.37
CA ARG A 194 -5.00 -8.31 -4.56
C ARG A 194 -4.59 -9.51 -5.41
N THR A 195 -5.40 -9.85 -6.40
CA THR A 195 -5.05 -10.90 -7.37
C THR A 195 -3.78 -10.54 -8.13
N LEU A 196 -3.67 -9.29 -8.61
CA LEU A 196 -2.45 -8.81 -9.26
C LEU A 196 -1.25 -8.79 -8.32
N ALA A 197 -1.41 -8.34 -7.07
CA ALA A 197 -0.34 -8.36 -6.07
C ALA A 197 0.16 -9.78 -5.78
N TRP A 198 -0.74 -10.75 -5.71
CA TRP A 198 -0.39 -12.16 -5.54
C TRP A 198 0.42 -12.68 -6.75
N ILE A 199 0.00 -12.35 -7.96
CA ILE A 199 0.69 -12.71 -9.20
C ILE A 199 2.09 -12.08 -9.25
N ASP A 200 2.19 -10.79 -8.95
CA ASP A 200 3.45 -10.03 -8.96
C ASP A 200 4.51 -10.67 -8.06
N VAL A 201 4.16 -11.07 -6.83
CA VAL A 201 5.16 -11.58 -5.88
C VAL A 201 5.40 -13.09 -5.97
N ASN A 202 4.40 -13.89 -6.35
CA ASN A 202 4.55 -15.35 -6.38
C ASN A 202 4.98 -15.88 -7.75
N LEU A 203 4.61 -15.21 -8.85
CA LEU A 203 4.92 -15.67 -10.21
C LEU A 203 6.03 -14.87 -10.87
N PHE A 204 5.96 -13.54 -10.82
CA PHE A 204 6.85 -12.69 -11.62
C PHE A 204 8.01 -12.06 -10.85
N LYS A 205 7.96 -12.02 -9.51
CA LYS A 205 8.91 -11.28 -8.67
C LYS A 205 9.10 -9.83 -9.16
N THR A 206 7.98 -9.17 -9.44
CA THR A 206 7.94 -7.84 -10.05
C THR A 206 8.70 -6.83 -9.20
N ASN A 207 9.68 -6.15 -9.80
CA ASN A 207 10.40 -5.04 -9.18
C ASN A 207 9.67 -3.70 -9.43
N PRO A 208 9.83 -2.71 -8.54
CA PRO A 208 9.26 -1.39 -8.76
C PRO A 208 9.91 -0.72 -9.98
N LYS A 209 9.14 0.15 -10.63
CA LYS A 209 9.59 0.88 -11.84
C LYS A 209 10.86 1.70 -11.61
N TYR A 210 11.03 2.23 -10.40
CA TYR A 210 12.22 2.97 -9.99
C TYR A 210 12.67 2.45 -8.61
N LEU A 211 13.93 1.99 -8.51
CA LEU A 211 14.60 1.69 -7.24
C LEU A 211 15.49 2.87 -6.85
N GLY A 212 16.45 3.25 -7.69
CA GLY A 212 17.41 4.30 -7.32
C GLY A 212 18.40 3.84 -6.25
N ASN A 213 19.16 4.77 -5.67
CA ASN A 213 20.20 4.46 -4.67
C ASN A 213 19.62 4.45 -3.25
N PRO A 214 20.15 3.62 -2.33
CA PRO A 214 19.74 3.62 -0.94
C PRO A 214 19.83 5.00 -0.27
N PHE A 215 18.82 5.34 0.51
CA PHE A 215 18.71 6.53 1.35
C PHE A 215 18.09 6.13 2.70
N PRO A 216 18.89 5.62 3.66
CA PRO A 216 18.38 5.02 4.90
C PRO A 216 17.54 5.98 5.76
N ILE A 217 16.48 5.44 6.39
CA ILE A 217 15.49 6.19 7.19
C ILE A 217 16.08 6.79 8.48
N GLU A 218 17.22 6.27 8.95
CA GLU A 218 17.92 6.75 10.15
C GLU A 218 18.49 8.17 9.99
N GLY A 219 18.70 8.60 8.74
CA GLY A 219 19.24 9.92 8.42
C GLY A 219 18.24 11.07 8.54
N SER A 220 18.56 12.16 7.81
CA SER A 220 17.66 13.30 7.64
C SER A 220 16.89 13.17 6.33
N GLY A 221 15.56 13.23 6.41
CA GLY A 221 14.68 13.12 5.26
C GLY A 221 14.68 14.33 4.32
N VAL A 222 15.24 15.48 4.73
CA VAL A 222 15.21 16.75 3.97
C VAL A 222 15.71 16.59 2.52
N LYS A 223 16.75 15.77 2.28
CA LYS A 223 17.29 15.57 0.92
C LYS A 223 16.33 14.81 0.00
N THR A 224 15.38 14.06 0.55
CA THR A 224 14.39 13.29 -0.22
C THR A 224 13.28 14.17 -0.81
N TRP A 225 13.17 15.42 -0.37
CA TRP A 225 12.12 16.34 -0.80
C TRP A 225 12.37 16.95 -2.18
N LYS A 226 13.55 16.71 -2.78
CA LYS A 226 13.89 17.23 -4.11
C LYS A 226 12.81 16.83 -5.13
N GLY A 227 12.19 17.83 -5.77
CA GLY A 227 11.02 17.63 -6.64
C GLY A 227 9.65 17.84 -5.98
N SER A 228 9.60 18.09 -4.66
CA SER A 228 8.40 18.47 -3.89
C SER A 228 8.58 19.73 -3.06
N ALA A 229 9.80 20.00 -2.59
CA ALA A 229 10.20 21.30 -2.06
C ALA A 229 10.81 22.14 -3.19
N LEU A 230 10.33 23.39 -3.29
CA LEU A 230 10.68 24.49 -4.22
C LEU A 230 11.60 24.12 -5.40
#